data_AF-A0A382UTP4-F1
#
_entry.id   AF-A0A382UTP4-F1
#
_cell.length_a   1.000
_cell.length_b   1.000
_cell.length_c   1.000
_cell.angle_alpha   90.00
_cell.angle_beta   90.00
_cell.angle_gamma   90.00
#
_symmetry.space_group_name_H-M   'P 1'
#
loop_
_entity.id
_entity.type
_entity.pdbx_description
1 polymer ?
#
loop_
_entity_poly.entity_id
_entity_poly.type
_entity_poly.pdbx_seq_one_letter_code
_entity_poly.pdbx_strand_id
1 'polypeptide(L)'
;MNLQYLHYWIPAAGGVALLFTFWKTSQVGAADAGTERMKRIAASIQEGAMAFLKAEYRVLAIFVLCVAALLAWSGSANEGSDPLVAVSFVVGALCSGLAGFLGMRVATKANVRTT
;
A
#
# COMPACT_ATOMS: atom_id res chain seq x y z
N MET A 1 -4.97 -23.69 20.85
CA MET A 1 -5.77 -22.58 20.28
C MET A 1 -6.93 -23.17 19.50
N ASN A 2 -8.17 -22.83 19.83
CA ASN A 2 -9.35 -23.34 19.11
C ASN A 2 -9.40 -22.72 17.70
N LEU A 3 -9.27 -23.55 16.66
CA LEU A 3 -9.31 -23.16 15.25
C LEU A 3 -10.60 -22.39 14.87
N GLN A 4 -11.67 -22.58 15.64
CA GLN A 4 -12.95 -21.93 15.45
C GLN A 4 -12.93 -20.41 15.71
N TYR A 5 -11.99 -19.85 16.47
CA TYR A 5 -11.92 -18.38 16.66
C TYR A 5 -11.01 -17.67 15.67
N LEU A 6 -10.25 -18.42 14.85
CA LEU A 6 -9.20 -17.87 13.99
C LEU A 6 -9.73 -16.84 12.99
N HIS A 7 -10.94 -17.05 12.47
CA HIS A 7 -11.58 -16.13 11.52
C HIS A 7 -11.92 -14.76 12.11
N TYR A 8 -12.06 -14.64 13.44
CA TYR A 8 -12.22 -13.34 14.11
C TYR A 8 -10.87 -12.68 14.42
N TRP A 9 -9.85 -13.48 14.78
CA TRP A 9 -8.54 -12.95 15.15
C TRP A 9 -7.78 -12.31 13.98
N ILE A 10 -7.90 -12.87 12.76
CA ILE A 10 -7.22 -12.35 11.55
C ILE A 10 -7.62 -10.90 11.23
N PRO A 11 -8.91 -10.57 11.03
CA PRO A 11 -9.33 -9.19 10.75
C PRO A 11 -9.10 -8.27 11.95
N ALA A 12 -9.24 -8.76 13.18
CA ALA A 12 -8.94 -7.98 14.38
C ALA A 12 -7.47 -7.54 14.44
N ALA A 13 -6.53 -8.44 14.14
CA ALA A 13 -5.11 -8.11 14.07
C ALA A 13 -4.82 -7.07 12.97
N GLY A 14 -5.45 -7.20 11.80
CA GLY A 14 -5.35 -6.20 10.73
C GLY A 14 -5.84 -4.82 11.16
N GLY A 15 -6.98 -4.75 11.85
CA GLY A 15 -7.52 -3.50 12.39
C GLY A 15 -6.59 -2.84 13.42
N VAL A 16 -6.03 -3.62 14.33
CA VAL A 16 -5.05 -3.13 15.32
C VAL A 16 -3.79 -2.61 14.64
N ALA A 17 -3.29 -3.31 13.61
CA ALA A 17 -2.12 -2.86 12.85
C ALA A 17 -2.38 -1.52 12.13
N LEU A 18 -3.55 -1.34 11.53
CA LEU A 18 -3.95 -0.07 10.90
C LEU A 18 -4.05 1.07 11.92
N LEU A 19 -4.66 0.83 13.09
CA LEU A 19 -4.72 1.80 14.18
C LEU A 19 -3.33 2.22 14.66
N PHE A 20 -2.43 1.26 14.88
CA PHE A 20 -1.06 1.53 15.28
C PHE A 20 -0.31 2.36 14.23
N THR A 21 -0.47 2.00 12.96
CA THR A 21 0.16 2.71 11.82
C THR A 21 -0.36 4.14 11.71
N PHE A 22 -1.66 4.34 11.90
CA PHE A 22 -2.28 5.66 11.92
C PHE A 22 -1.75 6.52 13.06
N TRP A 23 -1.68 5.96 14.27
CA TRP A 23 -1.12 6.66 15.43
C TRP A 23 0.33 7.08 15.21
N LYS A 24 1.18 6.19 14.69
CA LYS A 24 2.57 6.50 14.37
C LYS A 24 2.72 7.56 13.29
N THR A 25 1.89 7.48 12.25
CA THR A 25 1.87 8.49 11.18
C THR A 25 1.49 9.86 11.72
N SER A 26 0.52 9.93 12.63
CA SER A 26 0.11 11.18 13.30
C SER A 26 1.23 11.73 14.19
N GLN A 27 1.88 10.88 14.97
CA GLN A 27 3.02 11.25 15.82
C GLN A 27 4.16 11.86 14.99
N VAL A 28 4.52 11.24 13.87
CA VAL A 28 5.52 11.81 12.95
C VAL A 28 5.04 13.14 12.38
N GLY A 29 3.78 13.23 11.97
CA GLY A 29 3.21 14.48 11.43
C GLY A 29 3.31 15.68 12.38
N ALA A 30 3.23 15.44 13.68
CA ALA A 30 3.29 16.45 14.74
C ALA A 30 4.72 16.93 15.06
N ALA A 31 5.75 16.19 14.67
CA ALA A 31 7.14 16.62 14.88
C ALA A 31 7.50 17.82 13.98
N ASP A 32 8.38 18.69 14.49
CA ASP A 32 8.82 19.89 13.78
C ASP A 32 9.60 19.51 12.51
N ALA A 33 9.32 20.23 11.43
CA ALA A 33 9.97 20.03 10.13
C ALA A 33 11.26 20.87 9.99
N GLY A 34 11.71 21.50 11.08
CA GLY A 34 12.95 22.25 11.13
C GLY A 34 12.88 23.57 10.37
N THR A 35 13.99 23.93 9.73
CA THR A 35 14.15 25.25 9.08
C THR A 35 13.36 25.39 7.78
N GLU A 36 13.09 26.63 7.37
CA GLU A 36 12.43 26.92 6.07
C GLU A 36 13.18 26.35 4.86
N ARG A 37 14.51 26.28 4.93
CA ARG A 37 15.32 25.62 3.89
C ARG A 37 15.04 24.13 3.83
N MET A 38 14.94 23.45 4.97
CA MET A 38 14.65 22.02 5.05
C MET A 38 13.25 21.70 4.53
N LYS A 39 12.24 22.50 4.91
CA LYS A 39 10.86 22.36 4.41
C LYS A 39 10.80 22.48 2.88
N ARG A 40 11.51 23.43 2.28
CA ARG A 40 11.57 23.59 0.81
C ARG A 40 12.19 22.37 0.12
N ILE A 41 13.32 21.87 0.62
CA ILE A 41 13.98 20.68 0.05
C ILE A 41 13.06 19.45 0.17
N ALA A 42 12.44 19.27 1.33
CA ALA A 42 11.52 18.16 1.57
C ALA A 42 10.30 18.20 0.63
N ALA A 43 9.76 19.38 0.35
CA ALA A 43 8.67 19.55 -0.60
C ALA A 43 9.07 19.11 -2.01
N SER A 44 10.25 19.51 -2.49
CA SER A 44 10.76 19.09 -3.81
C SER A 44 10.99 17.58 -3.88
N ILE A 45 11.51 16.96 -2.80
CA ILE A 45 11.67 15.49 -2.73
C ILE A 45 10.31 14.80 -2.77
N GLN A 46 9.35 15.28 -1.97
CA GLN A 46 8.01 14.72 -1.92
C GLN A 46 7.33 14.80 -3.29
N GLU A 47 7.43 15.92 -3.98
CA GLU A 47 6.88 16.10 -5.33
C GLU A 47 7.50 15.12 -6.33
N GLY A 48 8.84 15.01 -6.36
CA GLY A 48 9.54 14.07 -7.23
C GLY A 48 9.18 12.61 -6.94
N ALA A 49 9.12 12.22 -5.67
CA ALA A 49 8.74 10.87 -5.27
C ALA A 49 7.30 10.53 -5.69
N MET A 50 6.35 11.45 -5.51
CA MET A 50 4.96 11.24 -5.94
C MET A 50 4.82 11.19 -7.46
N ALA A 51 5.59 11.98 -8.20
CA ALA A 51 5.63 11.93 -9.65
C ALA A 51 6.16 10.58 -10.16
N PHE A 52 7.26 10.08 -9.55
CA PHE A 52 7.82 8.77 -9.86
C PHE A 52 6.81 7.64 -9.59
N LEU A 53 6.20 7.63 -8.40
CA LEU A 53 5.25 6.59 -8.02
C LEU A 53 4.03 6.56 -8.95
N LYS A 54 3.54 7.73 -9.38
CA LYS A 54 2.44 7.82 -10.35
C LYS A 54 2.83 7.23 -11.71
N ALA A 55 4.05 7.48 -12.17
CA ALA A 55 4.56 6.90 -13.41
C ALA A 55 4.71 5.38 -13.29
N GLU A 56 5.28 4.89 -12.18
CA GLU A 56 5.41 3.47 -11.88
C GLU A 56 4.06 2.77 -11.84
N TYR A 57 3.07 3.34 -11.13
CA TYR A 57 1.74 2.73 -10.97
C TYR A 57 0.97 2.69 -12.29
N ARG A 58 1.20 3.63 -13.19
CA ARG A 58 0.61 3.61 -14.53
C ARG A 58 1.09 2.41 -15.34
N VAL A 59 2.38 2.08 -15.26
CA VAL A 59 2.94 0.90 -15.93
C VAL A 59 2.49 -0.38 -15.22
N LEU A 60 2.53 -0.39 -13.89
CA LEU A 60 2.10 -1.51 -13.06
C LEU A 60 0.63 -1.89 -13.30
N ALA A 61 -0.26 -0.90 -13.51
CA ALA A 61 -1.67 -1.15 -13.77
C ALA A 61 -1.89 -2.01 -15.03
N ILE A 62 -1.10 -1.79 -16.09
CA ILE A 62 -1.16 -2.60 -17.31
C ILE A 62 -0.74 -4.03 -17.01
N PHE A 63 0.36 -4.20 -16.26
CA PHE A 63 0.82 -5.52 -15.83
C PHE A 63 -0.23 -6.27 -15.01
N VAL A 64 -0.85 -5.61 -14.02
CA VAL A 64 -1.91 -6.19 -13.20
C VAL A 64 -3.10 -6.62 -14.04
N LEU A 65 -3.53 -5.82 -15.02
CA LEU A 65 -4.62 -6.17 -15.92
C LEU A 65 -4.29 -7.41 -16.78
N CYS A 66 -3.09 -7.47 -17.36
CA CYS A 66 -2.66 -8.61 -18.16
C CYS A 66 -2.61 -9.90 -17.32
N VAL A 67 -2.04 -9.84 -16.11
CA VAL A 67 -1.97 -11.01 -15.22
C VAL A 67 -3.37 -11.41 -14.74
N ALA A 68 -4.23 -10.46 -14.39
CA ALA A 68 -5.60 -10.75 -13.99
C ALA A 68 -6.38 -11.46 -15.12
N ALA A 69 -6.21 -11.04 -16.37
CA ALA A 69 -6.82 -11.70 -17.53
C ALA A 69 -6.29 -13.13 -17.73
N LEU A 70 -4.98 -13.33 -17.59
CA LEU A 70 -4.37 -14.67 -17.65
C LEU A 70 -4.87 -15.59 -16.52
N LEU A 71 -4.99 -15.06 -15.30
CA LEU A 71 -5.51 -15.81 -14.16
C LEU A 71 -7.00 -16.14 -14.33
N ALA A 72 -7.79 -15.22 -14.89
CA ALA A 72 -9.21 -15.47 -15.18
C ALA A 72 -9.37 -16.55 -16.25
N TRP A 73 -8.55 -16.52 -17.31
CA TRP A 73 -8.56 -17.52 -18.36
C TRP A 73 -8.11 -18.90 -17.84
N SER A 74 -7.01 -18.95 -17.08
CA SER A 74 -6.52 -20.18 -16.44
C SER A 74 -7.49 -20.72 -15.39
N GLY A 75 -8.20 -19.84 -14.68
CA GLY A 75 -9.24 -20.18 -13.72
C GLY A 75 -10.42 -20.88 -14.38
N SER A 76 -10.90 -20.40 -15.52
CA SER A 76 -12.02 -21.00 -16.25
C SER A 76 -11.66 -22.28 -17.01
N ALA A 77 -10.36 -22.53 -17.27
CA ALA A 77 -9.91 -23.64 -18.11
C ALA A 77 -9.56 -24.94 -17.34
N ASN A 78 -9.43 -24.89 -16.02
CA ASN A 78 -9.03 -26.04 -15.20
C ASN A 78 -10.14 -26.44 -14.22
N GLU A 79 -10.48 -27.73 -14.16
CA GLU A 79 -11.58 -28.28 -13.33
C GLU A 79 -11.41 -28.10 -11.81
N GLY A 80 -10.24 -27.63 -11.35
CA GLY A 80 -9.95 -27.35 -9.93
C GLY A 80 -9.66 -25.88 -9.61
N SER A 81 -9.76 -24.97 -10.58
CA SER A 81 -9.50 -23.54 -10.38
C SER A 81 -10.78 -22.74 -10.52
N ASP A 82 -10.93 -21.71 -9.69
CA ASP A 82 -12.11 -20.87 -9.65
C ASP A 82 -11.74 -19.47 -10.18
N PRO A 83 -12.56 -18.82 -11.04
CA PRO A 83 -12.31 -17.45 -11.50
C PRO A 83 -12.11 -16.43 -10.37
N LEU A 84 -12.54 -16.76 -9.14
CA LEU A 84 -12.29 -16.01 -7.91
C LEU A 84 -10.80 -15.75 -7.62
N VAL A 85 -9.88 -16.54 -8.18
CA VAL A 85 -8.43 -16.31 -8.06
C VAL A 85 -8.02 -14.97 -8.68
N ALA A 86 -8.58 -14.63 -9.86
CA ALA A 86 -8.29 -13.36 -10.53
C ALA A 86 -8.82 -12.17 -9.72
N VAL A 87 -10.01 -12.31 -9.12
CA VAL A 87 -10.60 -11.29 -8.24
C VAL A 87 -9.73 -11.08 -7.01
N SER A 88 -9.30 -12.16 -6.36
CA SER A 88 -8.43 -12.11 -5.18
C SER A 88 -7.08 -11.45 -5.49
N PHE A 89 -6.52 -11.73 -6.67
CA PHE A 89 -5.29 -11.07 -7.16
C PHE A 89 -5.47 -9.56 -7.33
N VAL A 90 -6.55 -9.11 -7.97
CA VAL A 90 -6.81 -7.68 -8.19
C VAL A 90 -7.01 -6.95 -6.86
N VAL A 91 -7.77 -7.53 -5.93
CA VAL A 91 -7.97 -6.97 -4.59
C VAL A 91 -6.63 -6.86 -3.85
N GLY A 92 -5.80 -7.92 -3.89
CA GLY A 92 -4.47 -7.91 -3.30
C GLY A 92 -3.54 -6.86 -3.93
N ALA A 93 -3.56 -6.73 -5.25
CA ALA A 93 -2.77 -5.73 -5.98
C ALA A 93 -3.18 -4.29 -5.59
N LEU A 94 -4.49 -4.03 -5.46
CA LEU A 94 -5.00 -2.73 -5.00
C LEU A 94 -4.57 -2.44 -3.55
N CYS A 95 -4.70 -3.41 -2.64
CA CYS A 95 -4.24 -3.26 -1.26
C CYS A 95 -2.73 -2.98 -1.19
N SER A 96 -1.93 -3.68 -2.00
CA SER A 96 -0.47 -3.48 -2.10
C SER A 96 -0.12 -2.07 -2.62
N GLY A 97 -0.77 -1.63 -3.70
CA GLY A 97 -0.58 -0.28 -4.25
C GLY A 97 -0.99 0.82 -3.26
N LEU A 98 -2.08 0.63 -2.51
CA LEU A 98 -2.47 1.58 -1.46
C LEU A 98 -1.43 1.63 -0.34
N ALA A 99 -0.89 0.49 0.08
CA ALA A 99 0.16 0.42 1.10
C ALA A 99 1.43 1.14 0.64
N GLY A 100 1.86 0.95 -0.61
CA GLY A 100 3.02 1.65 -1.18
C GLY A 100 2.83 3.16 -1.25
N PHE A 101 1.67 3.63 -1.71
CA PHE A 101 1.34 5.05 -1.78
C PHE A 101 1.32 5.73 -0.41
N LEU A 102 0.65 5.12 0.57
CA LEU A 102 0.60 5.63 1.94
C LEU A 102 2.00 5.63 2.56
N GLY A 103 2.76 4.54 2.41
CA GLY A 103 4.13 4.43 2.93
C GLY A 103 5.05 5.51 2.39
N MET A 104 5.02 5.77 1.08
CA MET A 104 5.87 6.80 0.47
C MET A 104 5.51 8.22 0.93
N ARG A 105 4.22 8.52 1.15
CA ARG A 105 3.78 9.78 1.76
C ARG A 105 4.32 9.97 3.18
N VAL A 106 4.31 8.92 4.00
CA VAL A 106 4.82 9.00 5.37
C VAL A 106 6.34 9.12 5.38
N ALA A 107 7.04 8.35 4.54
CA ALA A 107 8.50 8.37 4.45
C ALA A 107 9.05 9.74 4.02
N THR A 108 8.48 10.33 2.97
CA THR A 108 8.88 11.67 2.50
C THR A 108 8.62 12.76 3.54
N LYS A 109 7.53 12.64 4.31
CA LYS A 109 7.21 13.55 5.42
C LYS A 109 8.12 13.35 6.64
N ALA A 110 8.55 12.12 6.90
CA ALA A 110 9.42 11.78 8.02
C ALA A 110 10.87 12.27 7.81
N ASN A 111 11.38 12.23 6.58
CA ASN A 111 12.78 12.53 6.26
C ASN A 111 13.27 13.90 6.80
N VAL A 112 12.43 14.92 6.69
CA VAL A 112 12.74 16.29 7.16
C VAL A 112 12.67 16.45 8.68
N ARG A 113 12.04 15.51 9.38
CA ARG A 113 11.83 15.54 10.84
C ARG A 113 12.87 14.72 11.60
N THR A 114 13.65 13.92 10.88
CA THR A 114 14.75 13.12 11.42
C THR A 114 16.13 13.74 11.18
N THR A 115 16.21 14.75 10.32
CA THR A 115 17.41 15.56 10.06
C THR A 115 17.34 16.83 10.90
#